data_AF-A0A9P9IYD2-F1
#
_entry.id   AF-A0A9P9IYD2-F1
#
_cell.length_a   1.000
_cell.length_b   1.000
_cell.length_c   1.000
_cell.angle_alpha   90.00
_cell.angle_beta   90.00
_cell.angle_gamma   90.00
#
_symmetry.space_group_name_H-M   'P 1'
#
loop_
_entity.id
_entity.type
_entity.pdbx_description
1 polymer ?
#
loop_
_entity_poly.entity_id
_entity_poly.type
_entity_poly.pdbx_seq_one_letter_code
_entity_poly.pdbx_strand_id
1 'polypeptide(L)'
;MAPRREKTEKVSANEAADTILNYLRKQNRPYSATDISANLHNKVTKTAAQKILKDLSDAQKIESRSAGKQVVFYALQNTSDAMTPSQLATLDTTIDTLRTQTTALLATAKTLRTTLSTLNSTLSTSDLITSVSSLENEKAEIEARLEILRAGKATKVIKGEMERVEEERRKWNGVARRREKIVGVMWGLIEDVLSDRERRDEVREGLGLDE
;
A
#
# COMPACT_ATOMS: atom_id res chain seq x y z
N MET A 1 5.66 -8.63 -31.81
CA MET A 1 4.53 -9.55 -32.06
C MET A 1 3.25 -8.76 -31.84
N ALA A 2 2.49 -8.46 -32.90
CA ALA A 2 1.25 -7.68 -32.78
C ALA A 2 0.19 -8.48 -32.01
N PRO A 3 -0.60 -7.86 -31.12
CA PRO A 3 -1.59 -8.57 -30.32
C PRO A 3 -2.69 -9.14 -31.23
N ARG A 4 -2.96 -10.45 -31.08
CA ARG A 4 -4.05 -11.14 -31.76
C ARG A 4 -5.37 -10.49 -31.34
N ARG A 5 -6.12 -9.95 -32.31
CA ARG A 5 -7.50 -9.49 -32.09
C ARG A 5 -8.33 -10.69 -31.62
N GLU A 6 -8.89 -10.59 -30.42
CA GLU A 6 -9.87 -11.56 -29.92
C GLU A 6 -11.00 -11.71 -30.93
N LYS A 7 -11.32 -12.95 -31.30
CA LYS A 7 -12.44 -13.25 -32.20
C LYS A 7 -13.72 -13.08 -31.39
N THR A 8 -14.36 -11.93 -31.52
CA THR A 8 -15.71 -11.70 -31.01
C THR A 8 -16.67 -12.73 -31.61
N GLU A 9 -17.40 -13.46 -30.76
CA GLU A 9 -18.40 -14.43 -31.18
C GLU A 9 -19.41 -13.79 -32.14
N LYS A 10 -19.65 -14.48 -33.26
CA LYS A 10 -20.56 -14.01 -34.31
C LYS A 10 -21.99 -14.27 -33.84
N VAL A 11 -22.74 -13.20 -33.67
CA VAL A 11 -24.14 -13.19 -33.26
C VAL A 11 -25.02 -13.81 -34.37
N SER A 12 -26.07 -14.54 -34.00
CA SER A 12 -27.03 -15.09 -34.97
C SER A 12 -27.76 -13.96 -35.73
N ALA A 13 -28.27 -14.22 -36.94
CA ALA A 13 -28.80 -13.15 -37.80
C ALA A 13 -29.97 -12.35 -37.16
N ASN A 14 -30.86 -13.03 -36.42
CA ASN A 14 -31.98 -12.38 -35.74
C ASN A 14 -31.51 -11.57 -34.52
N GLU A 15 -30.60 -12.15 -33.74
CA GLU A 15 -30.02 -11.48 -32.57
C GLU A 15 -29.15 -10.28 -32.96
N ALA A 16 -28.53 -10.32 -34.14
CA ALA A 16 -27.80 -9.18 -34.72
C ALA A 16 -28.75 -8.03 -35.10
N ALA A 17 -29.94 -8.33 -35.62
CA ALA A 17 -30.95 -7.32 -35.94
C ALA A 17 -31.50 -6.64 -34.69
N ASP A 18 -31.82 -7.41 -33.65
CA ASP A 18 -32.28 -6.88 -32.37
C ASP A 18 -31.19 -6.06 -31.68
N THR A 19 -29.94 -6.50 -31.75
CA THR A 19 -28.79 -5.76 -31.21
C THR A 19 -28.64 -4.39 -31.88
N ILE A 20 -28.74 -4.33 -33.21
CA ILE A 20 -28.64 -3.07 -33.97
C ILE A 20 -29.83 -2.16 -33.64
N LEU A 21 -31.06 -2.69 -33.63
CA LEU A 21 -32.26 -1.92 -33.32
C LEU A 21 -32.22 -1.31 -31.91
N ASN A 22 -31.86 -2.13 -30.91
CA ASN A 22 -31.72 -1.67 -29.53
C ASN A 22 -30.60 -0.65 -29.38
N TYR A 23 -29.48 -0.83 -30.09
CA TYR A 23 -28.39 0.13 -30.09
C TYR A 23 -28.83 1.49 -30.66
N LEU A 24 -29.51 1.50 -31.82
CA LEU A 24 -30.02 2.72 -32.44
C LEU A 24 -31.02 3.45 -31.54
N ARG A 25 -31.93 2.72 -30.88
CA ARG A 25 -32.89 3.29 -29.92
C ARG A 25 -32.21 3.88 -28.69
N LYS A 26 -31.24 3.15 -28.12
CA LYS A 26 -30.53 3.58 -26.91
C LYS A 26 -29.68 4.83 -27.15
N GLN A 27 -29.00 4.91 -28.29
CA GLN A 27 -28.15 6.05 -28.62
C GLN A 27 -28.96 7.22 -29.20
N ASN A 28 -30.08 6.93 -29.85
CA ASN A 28 -30.95 7.89 -30.55
C ASN A 28 -30.16 8.89 -31.42
N ARG A 29 -29.11 8.39 -32.10
CA ARG A 29 -28.22 9.15 -32.98
C ARG A 29 -28.21 8.53 -34.38
N PRO A 30 -28.09 9.32 -35.46
CA PRO A 30 -27.94 8.80 -36.81
C PRO A 30 -26.55 8.16 -37.01
N TYR A 31 -26.49 6.96 -37.59
CA TYR A 31 -25.24 6.23 -37.86
C TYR A 31 -25.21 5.62 -39.27
N SER A 32 -24.01 5.47 -39.84
CA SER A 32 -23.82 4.66 -41.06
C SER A 32 -23.64 3.18 -40.72
N ALA A 33 -23.76 2.30 -41.71
CA ALA A 33 -23.48 0.87 -41.54
C ALA A 33 -22.03 0.58 -41.11
N THR A 34 -21.08 1.44 -41.50
CA THR A 34 -19.69 1.33 -41.06
C THR A 34 -19.55 1.68 -39.58
N ASP A 35 -20.22 2.74 -39.13
CA ASP A 35 -20.18 3.19 -37.73
C ASP A 35 -20.83 2.17 -36.81
N ILE A 36 -21.97 1.58 -37.21
CA ILE A 36 -22.64 0.52 -36.44
C ILE A 36 -21.73 -0.70 -36.27
N SER A 37 -21.08 -1.17 -37.35
CA SER A 37 -20.12 -2.28 -37.26
C SER A 37 -18.96 -1.96 -36.32
N ALA A 38 -18.44 -0.74 -36.35
CA ALA A 38 -17.33 -0.31 -35.50
C ALA A 38 -17.75 -0.18 -34.03
N ASN A 39 -18.89 0.47 -33.76
CA ASN A 39 -19.42 0.71 -32.41
C ASN A 39 -19.88 -0.57 -31.71
N LEU A 40 -20.30 -1.57 -32.49
CA LEU A 40 -20.60 -2.92 -31.99
C LEU A 40 -19.35 -3.81 -31.93
N HIS A 41 -18.15 -3.23 -32.03
CA HIS A 41 -16.86 -3.93 -31.97
C HIS A 41 -16.74 -5.11 -32.95
N ASN A 42 -17.30 -4.97 -34.15
CA ASN A 42 -17.36 -6.00 -35.19
C ASN A 42 -18.11 -7.29 -34.80
N LYS A 43 -18.94 -7.27 -33.76
CA LYS A 43 -19.91 -8.36 -33.47
C LYS A 43 -20.85 -8.60 -34.66
N VAL A 44 -21.18 -7.52 -35.37
CA VAL A 44 -21.84 -7.55 -36.67
C VAL A 44 -20.86 -6.94 -37.68
N THR A 45 -20.58 -7.66 -38.77
CA THR A 45 -19.68 -7.16 -39.83
C THR A 45 -20.35 -6.03 -40.62
N LYS A 46 -19.56 -5.15 -41.24
CA LYS A 46 -20.09 -4.05 -42.09
C LYS A 46 -21.12 -4.53 -43.12
N THR A 47 -20.82 -5.62 -43.82
CA THR A 47 -21.71 -6.17 -44.85
C THR A 47 -23.02 -6.69 -44.24
N ALA A 48 -22.95 -7.39 -43.10
CA ALA A 48 -24.13 -7.87 -42.39
C ALA A 48 -24.95 -6.69 -41.83
N ALA A 49 -24.30 -5.70 -41.22
CA ALA A 49 -24.94 -4.50 -40.71
C ALA A 49 -25.64 -3.71 -41.82
N GLN A 50 -25.02 -3.57 -43.00
CA GLN A 50 -25.63 -2.89 -44.15
C GLN A 50 -26.89 -3.61 -44.63
N LYS A 51 -26.88 -4.94 -44.69
CA LYS A 51 -28.06 -5.74 -45.05
C LYS A 51 -29.16 -5.59 -43.99
N ILE A 52 -28.83 -5.82 -42.72
CA ILE A 52 -29.78 -5.75 -41.61
C ILE A 52 -30.40 -4.36 -41.48
N LEU A 53 -29.61 -3.30 -41.61
CA LEU A 53 -30.12 -1.91 -41.55
C LEU A 53 -31.06 -1.61 -42.71
N LYS A 54 -30.77 -2.13 -43.90
CA LYS A 54 -31.69 -2.02 -45.04
C LYS A 54 -32.99 -2.79 -44.78
N ASP A 55 -32.89 -4.05 -44.35
CA ASP A 55 -34.06 -4.89 -44.03
C ASP A 55 -34.93 -4.26 -42.92
N LEU A 56 -34.31 -3.65 -41.90
CA LEU A 56 -35.00 -2.93 -40.82
C LEU A 56 -35.65 -1.62 -41.31
N SER A 57 -35.03 -0.93 -42.27
CA SER A 57 -35.58 0.27 -42.91
C SER A 57 -36.77 -0.09 -43.79
N ASP A 58 -36.67 -1.18 -44.57
CA ASP A 58 -37.73 -1.68 -45.45
C ASP A 58 -38.93 -2.17 -44.61
N ALA A 59 -38.67 -2.78 -43.45
CA ALA A 59 -39.68 -3.16 -42.46
C ALA A 59 -40.24 -1.98 -41.63
N GLN A 60 -39.88 -0.73 -41.95
CA GLN A 60 -40.29 0.48 -41.24
C GLN A 60 -40.06 0.43 -39.72
N LYS A 61 -39.00 -0.23 -39.27
CA LYS A 61 -38.60 -0.25 -37.84
C LYS A 61 -37.60 0.85 -37.50
N ILE A 62 -36.88 1.33 -38.52
CA ILE A 62 -35.94 2.45 -38.47
C ILE A 62 -36.12 3.27 -39.75
N GLU A 63 -35.61 4.49 -39.75
CA GLU A 63 -35.64 5.34 -40.94
C GLU A 63 -34.22 5.47 -41.52
N SER A 64 -34.15 5.65 -42.84
CA SER A 64 -32.89 5.85 -43.54
C SER A 64 -32.94 7.11 -44.40
N ARG A 65 -31.82 7.83 -44.44
CA ARG A 65 -31.67 9.04 -45.25
C ARG A 65 -30.33 9.03 -45.97
N SER A 66 -30.33 9.42 -47.24
CA SER A 66 -29.12 9.61 -48.01
C SER A 66 -28.42 10.92 -47.58
N ALA A 67 -27.16 10.81 -47.21
CA ALA A 67 -26.26 11.91 -46.92
C ALA A 67 -25.08 11.87 -47.92
N GLY A 68 -25.31 12.44 -49.10
CA GLY A 68 -24.35 12.38 -50.21
C GLY A 68 -24.12 10.95 -50.69
N LYS A 69 -22.87 10.46 -50.56
CA LYS A 69 -22.48 9.09 -50.97
C LYS A 69 -22.80 8.02 -49.93
N GLN A 70 -23.22 8.40 -48.73
CA GLN A 70 -23.49 7.47 -47.62
C GLN A 70 -24.98 7.47 -47.27
N VAL A 71 -25.46 6.35 -46.72
CA VAL A 71 -26.81 6.24 -46.15
C VAL A 71 -26.67 6.18 -44.64
N VAL A 72 -27.46 7.00 -43.95
CA VAL A 72 -27.50 7.09 -42.50
C VAL A 72 -28.83 6.52 -42.02
N PHE A 73 -28.77 5.73 -40.96
CA PHE A 73 -29.92 5.06 -40.35
C PHE A 73 -30.13 5.61 -38.93
N TYR A 74 -31.39 5.81 -38.54
CA TYR A 74 -31.76 6.31 -37.21
C TYR A 74 -33.06 5.68 -36.72
N ALA A 75 -33.23 5.64 -35.40
CA ALA A 75 -34.48 5.18 -34.79
C ALA A 75 -35.62 6.13 -35.14
N LEU A 76 -36.83 5.59 -35.33
CA LEU A 76 -38.03 6.37 -35.58
C LEU A 76 -38.34 7.31 -34.40
N GLN A 77 -38.68 8.55 -34.72
CA GLN A 77 -39.10 9.56 -33.75
C GLN A 77 -40.56 9.91 -34.02
N ASN A 78 -41.47 9.47 -33.14
CA ASN A 78 -42.89 9.78 -33.27
C ASN A 78 -43.16 11.20 -32.78
N THR A 79 -43.80 12.02 -33.63
CA THR A 79 -44.21 13.38 -33.26
C THR A 79 -45.36 13.39 -32.26
N SER A 80 -46.15 12.31 -32.17
CA SER A 80 -47.20 12.12 -31.16
C SER A 80 -46.66 11.99 -29.73
N ASP A 81 -45.40 11.57 -29.59
CA ASP A 81 -44.74 11.38 -28.31
C ASP A 81 -44.05 12.67 -27.83
N ALA A 82 -44.20 13.77 -28.58
CA ALA A 82 -43.64 15.06 -28.22
C ALA A 82 -44.33 15.61 -26.97
N MET A 83 -43.52 15.97 -25.98
CA MET A 83 -44.01 16.56 -24.74
C MET A 83 -44.44 18.01 -24.96
N THR A 84 -45.50 18.41 -24.26
CA THR A 84 -45.95 19.81 -24.26
C THR A 84 -44.94 20.72 -23.54
N PRO A 85 -44.91 22.04 -23.84
CA PRO A 85 -44.03 22.99 -23.15
C PRO A 85 -44.18 22.96 -21.62
N SER A 86 -45.40 22.75 -21.11
CA SER A 86 -45.66 22.66 -19.67
C SER A 86 -45.04 21.39 -19.04
N GLN A 87 -45.07 20.27 -19.75
CA GLN A 87 -44.46 19.02 -19.30
C GLN A 87 -42.93 19.12 -19.31
N LEU A 88 -42.35 19.78 -20.32
CA LEU A 88 -40.91 20.07 -20.37
C LEU A 88 -40.47 20.95 -19.20
N ALA A 89 -41.20 22.03 -18.91
CA ALA A 89 -40.90 22.88 -17.76
C ALA A 89 -40.97 22.09 -16.42
N THR A 90 -41.93 21.17 -16.29
CA THR A 90 -42.02 20.30 -15.11
C THR A 90 -40.81 19.37 -15.00
N LEU A 91 -40.34 18.81 -16.12
CA LEU A 91 -39.13 17.99 -16.13
C LEU A 91 -37.88 18.81 -15.80
N ASP A 92 -37.74 20.03 -16.31
CA ASP A 92 -36.61 20.91 -16.00
C ASP A 92 -36.54 21.22 -14.51
N THR A 93 -37.68 21.58 -13.89
CA THR A 93 -37.74 21.78 -12.43
C THR A 93 -37.37 20.53 -11.65
N THR A 94 -37.78 19.34 -12.13
CA THR A 94 -37.42 18.07 -11.51
C THR A 94 -35.92 17.78 -11.65
N ILE A 95 -35.34 18.04 -12.82
CA ILE A 95 -33.91 17.88 -13.09
C ILE A 95 -33.09 18.76 -12.15
N ASP A 96 -33.47 20.02 -11.99
CA ASP A 96 -32.76 20.95 -11.12
C ASP A 96 -32.91 20.59 -9.64
N THR A 97 -34.09 20.13 -9.24
CA THR A 97 -34.32 19.59 -7.88
C THR A 97 -33.43 18.37 -7.61
N LEU A 98 -33.37 17.41 -8.54
CA LEU A 98 -32.53 16.21 -8.37
C LEU A 98 -31.03 16.56 -8.39
N ARG A 99 -30.60 17.51 -9.21
CA ARG A 99 -29.20 17.98 -9.26
C ARG A 99 -28.77 18.64 -7.94
N THR A 100 -29.63 19.49 -7.37
CA THR A 100 -29.35 20.15 -6.09
C THR A 100 -29.30 19.13 -4.96
N GLN A 101 -30.26 18.20 -4.89
CA GLN A 101 -30.26 17.10 -3.91
C GLN A 101 -29.01 16.22 -4.03
N THR A 102 -28.64 15.84 -5.26
CA THR A 102 -27.46 15.01 -5.51
C THR A 102 -26.19 15.69 -5.01
N THR A 103 -26.03 16.98 -5.31
CA THR A 103 -24.87 17.76 -4.84
C THR A 103 -24.82 17.84 -3.31
N ALA A 104 -25.95 18.09 -2.66
CA ALA A 104 -26.04 18.16 -1.20
C ALA A 104 -25.73 16.81 -0.53
N LEU A 105 -26.25 15.71 -1.07
CA LEU A 105 -25.99 14.36 -0.57
C LEU A 105 -24.53 13.95 -0.76
N LEU A 106 -23.90 14.30 -1.89
CA LEU A 106 -22.48 14.06 -2.12
C LEU A 106 -21.60 14.83 -1.14
N ALA A 107 -21.93 16.10 -0.85
CA ALA A 107 -21.24 16.89 0.15
C ALA A 107 -21.35 16.25 1.56
N THR A 108 -22.56 15.84 1.94
CA THR A 108 -22.83 15.16 3.22
C THR A 108 -22.09 13.82 3.32
N ALA A 109 -22.08 13.04 2.23
CA ALA A 109 -21.35 11.78 2.21
C ALA A 109 -19.84 11.98 2.29
N LYS A 110 -19.31 13.10 1.81
CA LYS A 110 -17.89 13.46 1.96
C LYS A 110 -17.58 13.81 3.41
N THR A 111 -18.40 14.64 4.06
CA THR A 111 -18.19 15.02 5.47
C THR A 111 -18.28 13.82 6.40
N LEU A 112 -19.28 12.95 6.23
CA LEU A 112 -19.42 11.72 7.03
C LEU A 112 -18.22 10.78 6.86
N ARG A 113 -17.70 10.62 5.64
CA ARG A 113 -16.48 9.83 5.40
C ARG A 113 -15.27 10.41 6.11
N THR A 114 -15.10 11.74 6.09
CA THR A 114 -13.99 12.38 6.81
C THR A 114 -14.13 12.19 8.32
N THR A 115 -15.33 12.38 8.89
CA THR A 115 -15.58 12.18 10.32
C THR A 115 -15.31 10.74 10.74
N LEU A 116 -15.79 9.77 9.96
CA LEU A 116 -15.55 8.35 10.23
C LEU A 116 -14.06 8.02 10.18
N SER A 117 -13.34 8.53 9.17
CA SER A 117 -11.88 8.35 9.06
C SER A 117 -11.14 8.89 10.28
N THR A 118 -11.49 10.11 10.74
CA THR A 118 -10.90 10.71 11.94
C THR A 118 -11.22 9.89 13.18
N LEU A 119 -12.47 9.44 13.35
CA LEU A 119 -12.88 8.67 14.52
C LEU A 119 -12.18 7.30 14.58
N ASN A 120 -11.97 6.67 13.43
CA ASN A 120 -11.26 5.39 13.31
C ASN A 120 -9.73 5.54 13.31
N SER A 121 -9.19 6.75 13.21
CA SER A 121 -7.74 6.98 13.33
C SER A 121 -7.24 6.92 14.78
N THR A 122 -8.17 6.94 15.74
CA THR A 122 -7.89 6.78 17.16
C THR A 122 -8.33 5.41 17.65
N LEU A 123 -7.61 4.90 18.65
CA LEU A 123 -7.94 3.64 19.29
C LEU A 123 -9.35 3.72 19.92
N SER A 124 -10.14 2.64 19.80
CA SER A 124 -11.48 2.63 20.37
C SER A 124 -11.42 2.71 21.90
N THR A 125 -12.50 3.17 22.55
CA THR A 125 -12.54 3.26 24.02
C THR A 125 -12.31 1.90 24.70
N SER A 126 -12.83 0.80 24.12
CA SER A 126 -12.61 -0.55 24.64
C SER A 126 -11.16 -1.00 24.52
N ASP A 127 -10.53 -0.68 23.39
CA ASP A 127 -9.13 -0.99 23.16
C ASP A 127 -8.23 -0.15 24.08
N LEU A 128 -8.57 1.13 24.31
CA LEU A 128 -7.88 2.00 25.27
C LEU A 128 -7.92 1.42 26.68
N ILE A 129 -9.10 0.96 27.14
CA ILE A 129 -9.24 0.32 28.45
C ILE A 129 -8.34 -0.91 28.55
N THR A 130 -8.31 -1.74 27.50
CA THR A 130 -7.49 -2.95 27.46
C THR A 130 -5.99 -2.61 27.48
N SER A 131 -5.57 -1.62 26.68
CA SER A 131 -4.18 -1.16 26.66
C SER A 131 -3.74 -0.56 27.99
N VAL A 132 -4.59 0.24 28.65
CA VAL A 132 -4.31 0.79 29.98
C VAL A 132 -4.11 -0.32 30.99
N SER A 133 -5.05 -1.29 31.05
CA SER A 133 -4.93 -2.41 31.99
C SER A 133 -3.66 -3.24 31.74
N SER A 134 -3.28 -3.47 30.48
CA SER A 134 -2.04 -4.16 30.13
C SER A 134 -0.80 -3.39 30.60
N LEU A 135 -0.75 -2.08 30.37
CA LEU A 135 0.36 -1.22 30.77
C LEU A 135 0.48 -1.11 32.29
N GLU A 136 -0.64 -1.07 33.01
CA GLU A 136 -0.65 -1.08 34.47
C GLU A 136 -0.09 -2.39 35.04
N ASN A 137 -0.44 -3.53 34.45
CA ASN A 137 0.12 -4.83 34.83
C ASN A 137 1.63 -4.89 34.54
N GLU A 138 2.06 -4.48 33.35
CA GLU A 138 3.49 -4.46 32.99
C GLU A 138 4.29 -3.55 33.93
N LYS A 139 3.74 -2.36 34.26
CA LYS A 139 4.34 -1.46 35.24
C LYS A 139 4.49 -2.16 36.60
N ALA A 140 3.45 -2.83 37.09
CA ALA A 140 3.50 -3.52 38.38
C ALA A 140 4.56 -4.65 38.38
N GLU A 141 4.68 -5.41 37.29
CA GLU A 141 5.72 -6.44 37.14
C GLU A 141 7.13 -5.85 37.13
N ILE A 142 7.35 -4.76 36.38
CA ILE A 142 8.64 -4.07 36.33
C ILE A 142 9.00 -3.51 37.71
N GLU A 143 8.06 -2.88 38.41
CA GLU A 143 8.26 -2.35 39.75
C GLU A 143 8.58 -3.46 40.76
N ALA A 144 7.86 -4.59 40.73
CA ALA A 144 8.15 -5.74 41.59
C ALA A 144 9.55 -6.31 41.33
N ARG A 145 9.93 -6.46 40.06
CA ARG A 145 11.28 -6.91 39.68
C ARG A 145 12.35 -5.92 40.13
N LEU A 146 12.10 -4.62 40.00
CA LEU A 146 12.98 -3.56 40.45
C LEU A 146 13.19 -3.62 41.97
N GLU A 147 12.14 -3.84 42.75
CA GLU A 147 12.23 -3.98 44.20
C GLU A 147 13.04 -5.20 44.61
N ILE A 148 12.88 -6.35 43.95
CA ILE A 148 13.74 -7.53 44.20
C ILE A 148 15.21 -7.21 43.90
N LEU A 149 15.49 -6.56 42.78
CA LEU A 149 16.85 -6.15 42.41
C LEU A 149 17.45 -5.12 43.38
N ARG A 150 16.62 -4.25 43.97
CA ARG A 150 17.01 -3.29 45.01
C ARG A 150 17.25 -3.94 46.37
N ALA A 151 16.46 -4.95 46.73
CA ALA A 151 16.56 -5.68 47.98
C ALA A 151 17.71 -6.69 48.01
N GLY A 152 18.13 -7.19 46.84
CA GLY A 152 19.31 -8.05 46.72
C GLY A 152 20.62 -7.33 47.08
N LYS A 153 21.65 -8.12 47.44
CA LYS A 153 23.04 -7.62 47.68
C LYS A 153 23.75 -7.13 46.40
N ALA A 154 23.03 -6.86 45.31
CA ALA A 154 23.61 -6.40 44.06
C ALA A 154 24.04 -4.93 44.24
N THR A 155 25.36 -4.69 44.28
CA THR A 155 25.90 -3.34 44.32
C THR A 155 25.47 -2.58 43.06
N LYS A 156 24.75 -1.48 43.22
CA LYS A 156 24.35 -0.61 42.11
C LYS A 156 25.60 0.06 41.55
N VAL A 157 26.18 -0.51 40.50
CA VAL A 157 27.30 0.11 39.77
C VAL A 157 26.72 0.93 38.63
N ILE A 158 27.00 2.23 38.63
CA ILE A 158 26.62 3.11 37.53
C ILE A 158 27.61 2.86 36.38
N LYS A 159 27.12 2.90 35.13
CA LYS A 159 27.95 2.68 33.93
C LYS A 159 29.27 3.47 33.96
N GLY A 160 29.24 4.75 34.36
CA GLY A 160 30.44 5.57 34.48
C GLY A 160 31.43 5.13 35.57
N GLU A 161 30.94 4.55 36.66
CA GLU A 161 31.81 3.98 37.71
C GLU A 161 32.49 2.69 37.21
N MET A 162 31.75 1.85 36.48
CA MET A 162 32.30 0.65 35.84
C MET A 162 33.41 1.02 34.84
N GLU A 163 33.15 1.99 33.97
CA GLU A 163 34.11 2.48 32.98
C GLU A 163 35.38 3.02 33.66
N ARG A 164 35.25 3.82 34.73
CA ARG A 164 36.39 4.33 35.51
C ARG A 164 37.24 3.20 36.10
N VAL A 165 36.60 2.19 36.71
CA VAL A 165 37.30 1.04 37.30
C VAL A 165 37.99 0.21 36.22
N GLU A 166 37.37 0.06 35.04
CA GLU A 166 37.96 -0.67 33.92
C GLU A 166 39.17 0.06 33.32
N GLU A 167 39.11 1.39 33.23
CA GLU A 167 40.26 2.22 32.83
C GLU A 167 41.41 2.13 33.83
N GLU A 168 41.13 2.21 35.13
CA GLU A 168 42.14 2.02 36.18
C GLU A 168 42.76 0.63 36.10
N ARG A 169 41.94 -0.42 35.94
CA ARG A 169 42.42 -1.78 35.76
C ARG A 169 43.30 -1.92 34.52
N ARG A 170 42.89 -1.33 33.38
CA ARG A 170 43.68 -1.33 32.14
C ARG A 170 45.02 -0.63 32.33
N LYS A 171 45.03 0.52 33.00
CA LYS A 171 46.24 1.28 33.32
C LYS A 171 47.20 0.46 34.18
N TRP A 172 46.73 -0.11 35.29
CA TRP A 172 47.57 -0.88 36.21
C TRP A 172 48.06 -2.19 35.61
N ASN A 173 47.24 -2.89 34.82
CA ASN A 173 47.70 -4.06 34.05
C ASN A 173 48.79 -3.70 33.04
N GLY A 174 48.68 -2.55 32.37
CA GLY A 174 49.71 -2.05 31.47
C GLY A 174 51.02 -1.74 32.19
N VAL A 175 50.96 -1.21 33.42
CA VAL A 175 52.14 -0.98 34.28
C VAL A 175 52.76 -2.32 34.71
N ALA A 176 51.95 -3.27 35.18
CA ALA A 176 52.43 -4.58 35.61
C ALA A 176 53.18 -5.31 34.48
N ARG A 177 52.60 -5.38 33.28
CA ARG A 177 53.24 -6.00 32.10
C ARG A 177 54.57 -5.34 31.72
N ARG A 178 54.66 -4.01 31.79
CA ARG A 178 55.92 -3.31 31.52
C ARG A 178 56.98 -3.63 32.57
N ARG A 179 56.59 -3.69 33.84
CA ARG A 179 57.51 -4.06 34.94
C ARG A 179 57.98 -5.50 34.82
N GLU A 180 57.07 -6.43 34.54
CA GLU A 180 57.39 -7.84 34.27
C GLU A 180 58.40 -7.98 33.12
N LYS A 181 58.22 -7.23 32.03
CA LYS A 181 59.18 -7.20 30.92
C LYS A 181 60.55 -6.67 31.35
N ILE A 182 60.60 -5.62 32.17
CA ILE A 182 61.86 -5.07 32.68
C ILE A 182 62.56 -6.10 33.55
N VAL A 183 61.84 -6.76 34.46
CA VAL A 183 62.35 -7.83 35.31
C VAL A 183 62.92 -8.97 34.45
N GLY A 184 62.19 -9.42 33.43
CA GLY A 184 62.68 -10.47 32.52
C GLY A 184 63.95 -10.08 31.76
N VAL A 185 64.05 -8.83 31.29
CA VAL A 185 65.25 -8.33 30.60
C VAL A 185 66.43 -8.23 31.57
N MET A 186 66.22 -7.68 32.77
CA MET A 186 67.27 -7.56 33.80
C MET A 186 67.75 -8.94 34.26
N TRP A 187 66.83 -9.89 34.44
CA TRP A 187 67.16 -11.26 34.78
C TRP A 187 68.00 -11.93 33.69
N GLY A 188 67.62 -11.77 32.41
CA GLY A 188 68.41 -12.31 31.29
C GLY A 188 69.86 -11.81 31.28
N LEU A 189 70.08 -10.53 31.60
CA LEU A 189 71.44 -9.97 31.72
C LEU A 189 72.24 -10.59 32.88
N ILE A 190 71.59 -10.88 34.01
CA ILE A 190 72.22 -11.54 35.15
C ILE A 190 72.54 -13.00 34.80
N GLU A 191 71.61 -13.68 34.13
CA GLU A 191 71.74 -15.07 33.69
C GLU A 191 72.91 -15.26 32.72
N ASP A 192 73.14 -14.32 31.81
CA ASP A 192 74.25 -14.34 30.86
C ASP A 192 75.63 -14.31 31.53
N VAL A 193 75.74 -13.73 32.74
CA VAL A 193 77.00 -13.63 33.51
C VAL A 193 77.20 -14.85 34.42
N LEU A 194 76.13 -15.53 34.81
CA LEU A 194 76.17 -16.68 35.71
C LEU A 194 76.30 -17.98 34.90
N SER A 195 77.42 -18.69 35.00
CA SER A 195 77.67 -19.90 34.18
C SER A 195 77.03 -21.18 34.73
N ASP A 196 76.72 -21.22 36.02
CA ASP A 196 76.22 -22.40 36.74
C ASP A 196 74.70 -22.31 36.97
N ARG A 197 74.00 -23.42 36.71
CA ARG A 197 72.53 -23.49 36.81
C ARG A 197 72.06 -23.40 38.26
N GLU A 198 72.72 -24.10 39.19
CA GLU A 198 72.31 -24.12 40.60
C GLU A 198 72.43 -22.71 41.21
N ARG A 199 73.47 -21.97 40.83
CA ARG A 199 73.70 -20.59 41.27
C ARG A 199 72.74 -19.58 40.64
N ARG A 200 72.16 -19.87 39.46
CA ARG A 200 71.09 -19.04 38.87
C ARG A 200 69.80 -19.19 39.67
N ASP A 201 69.44 -20.42 39.99
CA ASP A 201 68.20 -20.71 40.71
C ASP A 201 68.23 -20.12 42.13
N GLU A 202 69.35 -20.25 42.86
CA GLU A 202 69.54 -19.62 44.18
C GLU A 202 69.43 -18.08 44.14
N VAL A 203 70.03 -17.44 43.12
CA VAL A 203 69.97 -15.97 42.99
C VAL A 203 68.58 -15.51 42.58
N ARG A 204 67.85 -16.29 41.78
CA ARG A 204 66.49 -15.98 41.35
C ARG A 204 65.49 -16.03 42.50
N GLU A 205 65.59 -17.10 43.30
CA GLU A 205 64.79 -17.29 44.51
C GLU A 205 65.15 -16.22 45.56
N GLY A 206 66.44 -15.92 45.75
CA GLY A 206 66.90 -14.86 46.64
C GLY A 206 66.44 -13.45 46.25
N LEU A 207 66.12 -13.22 44.97
CA LEU A 207 65.54 -11.97 44.47
C LEU A 207 63.99 -11.97 44.49
N GLY A 208 63.36 -13.08 44.88
CA GLY A 208 61.91 -13.21 44.96
C GLY A 208 61.22 -13.10 43.60
N LEU A 209 61.87 -13.54 42.52
CA LEU A 209 61.34 -13.43 41.15
C LEU A 209 60.40 -14.60 40.76
N ASP A 210 60.14 -15.51 41.69
CA ASP A 210 59.31 -16.71 41.50
C ASP A 210 57.96 -16.64 42.27
N GLU A 211 57.63 -15.50 42.87
CA GLU A 211 56.31 -15.14 43.44
C GLU A 211 55.57 -14.09 42.59
#